data_AF-A0A816JQA3-F1
#
_entry.id   AF-A0A816JQA3-F1
#
_cell.length_a   1.000
_cell.length_b   1.000
_cell.length_c   1.000
_cell.angle_alpha   90.00
_cell.angle_beta   90.00
_cell.angle_gamma   90.00
#
_symmetry.space_group_name_H-M   'P 1'
#
loop_
_entity.id
_entity.type
_entity.pdbx_description
1 polymer ?
#
loop_
_entity_poly.entity_id
_entity_poly.type
_entity_poly.pdbx_seq_one_letter_code
_entity_poly.pdbx_strand_id
1 'polypeptide(L)'
;MDGQNSIIIVGGDNMKGWTEKMSDDELEIVRNASGVLLQREIPDSINIQLVGDVLQAVKRAVVPVILDVGGMNTPIPNELLDSVDVLSSNVSELSLLTGKHTKTFEQFSQAVAISWYIILLLHITSTETPRFWLLAL
;
A
#
# COMPACT_ATOMS: atom_id res chain seq x y z
N MET A 1 10.50 4.50 -32.10
CA MET A 1 9.38 3.73 -31.53
C MET A 1 9.44 3.98 -30.04
N ASP A 2 8.46 4.67 -29.50
CA ASP A 2 8.63 5.36 -28.20
C ASP A 2 8.38 4.45 -26.99
N GLY A 3 8.19 3.15 -27.21
CA GLY A 3 8.13 2.13 -26.15
C GLY A 3 7.02 2.34 -25.12
N GLN A 4 6.04 3.18 -25.40
CA GLN A 4 4.99 3.54 -24.45
C GLN A 4 3.97 2.41 -24.31
N ASN A 5 3.70 2.02 -23.06
CA ASN A 5 2.65 1.08 -22.73
C ASN A 5 1.32 1.81 -22.62
N SER A 6 0.27 1.21 -23.18
CA SER A 6 -1.11 1.58 -22.91
C SER A 6 -1.79 0.38 -22.27
N ILE A 7 -2.43 0.59 -21.12
CA ILE A 7 -3.00 -0.48 -20.28
C ILE A 7 -4.46 -0.15 -20.03
N ILE A 8 -5.34 -1.12 -20.28
CA ILE A 8 -6.76 -1.07 -19.89
C ILE A 8 -6.94 -2.08 -18.77
N ILE A 9 -7.37 -1.61 -17.61
CA ILE A 9 -7.62 -2.45 -16.44
C ILE A 9 -9.13 -2.67 -16.31
N VAL A 10 -9.53 -3.94 -16.24
CA VAL A 10 -10.90 -4.35 -15.92
C VAL A 10 -10.87 -5.03 -14.56
N GLY A 11 -11.46 -4.40 -13.54
CA GLY A 11 -11.37 -4.89 -12.16
C GLY A 11 -11.97 -6.28 -11.93
N GLY A 12 -13.02 -6.67 -12.66
CA GLY A 12 -13.62 -8.01 -12.57
C GLY A 12 -13.95 -8.42 -11.13
N ASP A 13 -13.66 -9.67 -10.79
CA ASP A 13 -13.88 -10.21 -9.44
C ASP A 13 -13.01 -9.56 -8.38
N ASN A 14 -11.83 -9.00 -8.72
CA ASN A 14 -11.02 -8.27 -7.75
C ASN A 14 -11.79 -7.09 -7.14
N MET A 15 -12.70 -6.46 -7.91
CA MET A 15 -13.50 -5.32 -7.45
C MET A 15 -14.94 -5.69 -7.06
N LYS A 16 -15.46 -6.85 -7.50
CA LYS A 16 -16.89 -7.20 -7.39
C LYS A 16 -17.18 -8.58 -6.80
N GLY A 17 -16.17 -9.44 -6.69
CA GLY A 17 -16.30 -10.82 -6.21
C GLY A 17 -16.27 -10.95 -4.69
N TRP A 18 -15.94 -9.87 -3.97
CA TRP A 18 -15.92 -9.85 -2.52
C TRP A 18 -17.31 -9.80 -1.93
N THR A 19 -17.52 -10.55 -0.85
CA THR A 19 -18.69 -10.37 0.01
C THR A 19 -18.59 -9.03 0.74
N GLU A 20 -19.73 -8.47 1.13
CA GLU A 20 -19.77 -7.21 1.90
C GLU A 20 -19.03 -7.35 3.24
N LYS A 21 -19.13 -8.53 3.85
CA LYS A 21 -18.42 -8.89 5.08
C LYS A 21 -17.65 -10.18 4.88
N MET A 22 -16.37 -10.16 5.24
CA MET A 22 -15.55 -11.38 5.30
C MET A 22 -16.02 -12.30 6.43
N SER A 23 -15.96 -13.60 6.17
CA SER A 23 -16.23 -14.64 7.17
C SER A 23 -15.08 -14.78 8.16
N ASP A 24 -15.38 -15.33 9.34
CA ASP A 24 -14.36 -15.57 10.37
C ASP A 24 -13.29 -16.56 9.91
N ASP A 25 -13.64 -17.53 9.07
CA ASP A 25 -12.73 -18.53 8.50
C ASP A 25 -11.71 -17.88 7.55
N GLU A 26 -12.15 -16.90 6.73
CA GLU A 26 -11.26 -16.13 5.85
C GLU A 26 -10.29 -15.27 6.66
N LEU A 27 -10.79 -14.67 7.75
CA LEU A 27 -10.02 -13.81 8.63
C LEU A 27 -9.03 -14.61 9.51
N GLU A 28 -9.34 -15.85 9.91
CA GLU A 28 -8.45 -16.69 10.71
C GLU A 28 -7.05 -16.85 10.08
N ILE A 29 -6.97 -16.95 8.75
CA ILE A 29 -5.69 -17.04 8.03
C ILE A 29 -4.86 -15.77 8.28
N VAL A 30 -5.50 -14.61 8.24
CA VAL A 30 -4.87 -13.30 8.43
C VAL A 30 -4.35 -13.14 9.85
N ARG A 31 -5.13 -13.58 10.86
CA ARG A 31 -4.73 -13.55 12.29
C ARG A 31 -3.49 -14.39 12.58
N ASN A 32 -3.27 -15.45 11.80
CA ASN A 32 -2.14 -16.35 11.93
C ASN A 32 -0.96 -16.00 11.00
N ALA A 33 -1.08 -14.94 10.20
CA ALA A 33 -0.03 -14.51 9.30
C ALA A 33 1.15 -13.90 10.09
N SER A 34 2.36 -14.07 9.56
CA SER A 34 3.56 -13.38 10.09
C SER A 34 3.68 -11.93 9.59
N GLY A 35 2.84 -11.54 8.64
CA GLY A 35 2.76 -10.21 8.04
C GLY A 35 1.70 -10.20 6.96
N VAL A 36 1.13 -9.03 6.68
CA VAL A 36 0.06 -8.84 5.69
C VAL A 36 0.52 -7.80 4.66
N LEU A 37 0.40 -8.14 3.38
CA LEU A 37 0.67 -7.23 2.27
C LEU A 37 -0.64 -6.94 1.54
N LEU A 38 -0.98 -5.67 1.45
CA LEU A 38 -2.18 -5.16 0.80
C LEU A 38 -1.82 -4.33 -0.43
N GLN A 39 -2.75 -4.25 -1.38
CA GLN A 39 -2.66 -3.45 -2.60
C GLN A 39 -4.01 -2.78 -2.88
N ARG A 40 -4.04 -1.77 -3.77
CA ARG A 40 -5.26 -1.05 -4.13
C ARG A 40 -5.87 -1.51 -5.45
N GLU A 41 -5.83 -2.82 -5.70
CA GLU A 41 -6.53 -3.48 -6.83
C GLU A 41 -7.83 -4.17 -6.40
N ILE A 42 -8.19 -4.04 -5.12
CA ILE A 42 -9.45 -4.50 -4.52
C ILE A 42 -10.13 -3.31 -3.80
N PRO A 43 -11.42 -3.39 -3.42
CA PRO A 43 -12.09 -2.29 -2.73
C PRO A 43 -11.43 -1.96 -1.39
N ASP A 44 -11.25 -0.66 -1.10
CA ASP A 44 -10.65 -0.23 0.18
C ASP A 44 -11.42 -0.76 1.40
N SER A 45 -12.73 -1.01 1.29
CA SER A 45 -13.54 -1.62 2.35
C SER A 45 -13.11 -3.03 2.73
N ILE A 46 -12.50 -3.78 1.81
CA ILE A 46 -11.96 -5.11 2.08
C ILE A 46 -10.61 -4.99 2.78
N ASN A 47 -9.74 -4.10 2.30
CA ASN A 47 -8.48 -3.79 2.98
C ASN A 47 -8.72 -3.35 4.44
N ILE A 48 -9.70 -2.49 4.69
CA ILE A 48 -10.06 -2.04 6.05
C ILE A 48 -10.51 -3.22 6.93
N GLN A 49 -11.32 -4.15 6.40
CA GLN A 49 -11.74 -5.33 7.15
C GLN A 49 -10.57 -6.24 7.53
N LEU A 50 -9.64 -6.48 6.59
CA LEU A 50 -8.44 -7.28 6.83
C LEU A 50 -7.58 -6.67 7.93
N VAL A 51 -7.31 -5.36 7.87
CA VAL A 51 -6.48 -4.69 8.87
C VAL A 51 -7.20 -4.61 10.22
N GLY A 52 -8.49 -4.30 10.23
CA GLY A 52 -9.29 -4.28 11.46
C GLY A 52 -9.24 -5.63 12.20
N ASP A 53 -9.24 -6.74 11.45
CA ASP A 53 -9.12 -8.06 12.03
C ASP A 53 -7.71 -8.37 12.56
N VAL A 54 -6.65 -8.00 11.81
CA VAL A 54 -5.27 -8.06 12.29
C VAL A 54 -5.15 -7.33 13.62
N LEU A 55 -5.61 -6.09 13.70
CA LEU A 55 -5.52 -5.26 14.91
C LEU A 55 -6.29 -5.87 16.10
N GLN A 56 -7.40 -6.57 15.87
CA GLN A 56 -8.13 -7.28 16.93
C GLN A 56 -7.37 -8.52 17.43
N ALA A 57 -6.67 -9.23 16.55
CA ALA A 57 -5.86 -10.40 16.90
C ALA A 57 -4.55 -10.04 17.64
N VAL A 58 -4.06 -8.80 17.50
CA VAL A 58 -2.78 -8.28 18.04
C VAL A 58 -2.72 -8.23 19.58
N LYS A 59 -3.74 -8.67 20.31
CA LYS A 59 -3.56 -9.04 21.74
C LYS A 59 -2.44 -10.08 21.97
N ARG A 60 -1.92 -10.75 20.93
CA ARG A 60 -0.89 -11.80 21.03
C ARG A 60 0.39 -11.61 20.20
N ALA A 61 0.39 -10.82 19.11
CA ALA A 61 1.59 -10.59 18.29
C ALA A 61 1.45 -9.31 17.44
N VAL A 62 2.55 -8.58 17.24
CA VAL A 62 2.62 -7.46 16.28
C VAL A 62 2.76 -8.06 14.89
N VAL A 63 1.66 -8.19 14.16
CA VAL A 63 1.66 -8.61 12.75
C VAL A 63 1.81 -7.34 11.90
N PRO A 64 2.92 -7.15 11.18
CA PRO A 64 3.11 -5.95 10.36
C PRO A 64 2.18 -5.96 9.14
N VAL A 65 1.57 -4.82 8.87
CA VAL A 65 0.72 -4.56 7.71
C VAL A 65 1.41 -3.57 6.78
N ILE A 66 1.67 -4.01 5.56
CA ILE A 66 2.28 -3.22 4.50
C ILE A 66 1.23 -2.94 3.43
N LEU A 67 1.04 -1.69 3.05
CA LEU A 67 0.17 -1.30 1.95
C LEU A 67 1.00 -0.78 0.78
N ASP A 68 0.98 -1.52 -0.33
CA ASP A 68 1.41 -1.04 -1.63
C ASP A 68 0.33 -0.13 -2.22
N VAL A 69 0.73 1.11 -2.53
CA VAL A 69 -0.14 2.19 -3.00
C VAL A 69 -0.62 1.94 -4.44
N GLY A 70 0.07 1.08 -5.18
CA GLY A 70 -0.27 0.72 -6.56
C GLY A 70 -1.72 0.23 -6.71
N GLY A 71 -2.33 0.63 -7.83
CA GLY A 71 -3.72 0.29 -8.18
C GLY A 71 -4.56 1.53 -8.41
N MET A 72 -5.60 1.73 -7.59
CA MET A 72 -6.54 2.84 -7.74
C MET A 72 -5.88 4.22 -7.48
N ASN A 73 -6.11 5.17 -8.40
CA ASN A 73 -5.65 6.56 -8.30
C ASN A 73 -6.60 7.48 -7.48
N THR A 74 -7.46 6.91 -6.66
CA THR A 74 -8.32 7.67 -5.72
C THR A 74 -7.57 7.96 -4.42
N PRO A 75 -7.98 8.94 -3.60
CA PRO A 75 -7.41 9.12 -2.27
C PRO A 75 -7.52 7.82 -1.44
N ILE A 76 -6.51 7.54 -0.61
CA ILE A 76 -6.57 6.44 0.36
C ILE A 76 -7.41 6.90 1.57
N PRO A 77 -8.40 6.12 2.03
CA PRO A 77 -9.15 6.44 3.24
C PRO A 77 -8.24 6.55 4.46
N ASN A 78 -8.45 7.56 5.31
CA ASN A 78 -7.64 7.74 6.54
C ASN A 78 -7.71 6.52 7.47
N GLU A 79 -8.86 5.85 7.56
CA GLU A 79 -9.01 4.63 8.35
C GLU A 79 -8.03 3.52 7.93
N LEU A 80 -7.79 3.39 6.63
CA LEU A 80 -6.81 2.43 6.11
C LEU A 80 -5.38 2.91 6.37
N LEU A 81 -5.10 4.21 6.17
CA LEU A 81 -3.79 4.78 6.48
C LEU A 81 -3.43 4.55 7.95
N ASP A 82 -4.29 4.98 8.88
CA ASP A 82 -4.05 4.94 10.33
C ASP A 82 -3.83 3.53 10.90
N SER A 83 -4.13 2.50 10.09
CA SER A 83 -4.06 1.10 10.49
C SER A 83 -2.89 0.32 9.86
N VAL A 84 -2.12 0.91 8.94
CA VAL A 84 -0.97 0.25 8.30
C VAL A 84 0.35 0.66 8.96
N ASP A 85 1.32 -0.26 9.00
CA ASP A 85 2.64 0.02 9.57
C ASP A 85 3.59 0.64 8.54
N VAL A 86 3.46 0.23 7.27
CA VAL A 86 4.36 0.63 6.18
C VAL A 86 3.57 0.97 4.93
N LEU A 87 3.90 2.09 4.29
CA LEU A 87 3.42 2.43 2.95
C LEU A 87 4.52 2.13 1.94
N SER A 88 4.22 1.35 0.91
CA SER A 88 5.12 1.17 -0.24
C SER A 88 4.57 1.93 -1.43
N SER A 89 5.35 2.86 -1.97
CA SER A 89 4.96 3.65 -3.14
C SER A 89 6.15 3.85 -4.06
N ASN A 90 5.89 4.11 -5.33
CA ASN A 90 6.87 4.71 -6.21
C ASN A 90 6.81 6.26 -6.15
N VAL A 91 7.72 6.91 -6.87
CA VAL A 91 7.89 8.37 -6.88
C VAL A 91 6.63 9.10 -7.39
N SER A 92 5.90 8.52 -8.34
CA SER A 92 4.70 9.11 -8.93
C SER A 92 3.50 8.97 -7.98
N GLU A 93 3.34 7.80 -7.37
CA GLU A 93 2.32 7.54 -6.35
C GLU A 93 2.51 8.42 -5.11
N LEU A 94 3.75 8.54 -4.62
CA LEU A 94 4.07 9.43 -3.50
C LEU A 94 3.70 10.88 -3.82
N SER A 95 3.94 11.33 -5.06
CA SER A 95 3.55 12.67 -5.52
C SER A 95 2.03 12.86 -5.50
N LEU A 96 1.28 11.85 -5.93
CA LEU A 96 -0.19 11.87 -5.93
C LEU A 96 -0.76 11.88 -4.49
N LEU A 97 -0.20 11.05 -3.60
CA LEU A 97 -0.61 10.97 -2.20
C LEU A 97 -0.37 12.28 -1.45
N THR A 98 0.78 12.90 -1.67
CA THR A 98 1.23 14.07 -0.91
C THR A 98 0.85 15.39 -1.54
N GLY A 99 0.49 15.39 -2.83
CA GLY A 99 0.36 16.59 -3.65
C GLY A 99 1.68 17.34 -3.86
N LYS A 100 2.83 16.74 -3.49
CA LYS A 100 4.15 17.36 -3.62
C LYS A 100 4.83 16.89 -4.90
N HIS A 101 5.67 17.74 -5.48
CA HIS A 101 6.63 17.28 -6.47
C HIS A 101 7.66 16.36 -5.81
N THR A 102 8.18 15.39 -6.54
CA THR A 102 9.13 14.38 -6.04
C THR A 102 10.33 14.21 -6.99
N LYS A 103 10.66 15.26 -7.77
CA LYS A 103 11.69 15.20 -8.82
C LYS A 103 13.12 15.38 -8.30
N THR A 104 13.29 16.00 -7.14
CA THR A 104 14.59 16.17 -6.48
C THR A 104 14.61 15.44 -5.15
N PHE A 105 15.80 15.12 -4.64
CA PHE A 105 15.94 14.47 -3.33
C PHE A 105 15.35 15.30 -2.18
N GLU A 106 15.45 16.63 -2.25
CA GLU A 106 14.87 17.53 -1.25
C GLU A 106 13.33 17.49 -1.28
N GLN A 107 12.75 17.64 -2.47
CA GLN A 107 11.31 17.52 -2.70
C GLN A 107 10.77 16.15 -2.25
N PHE A 108 11.52 15.11 -2.58
CA PHE A 108 11.27 13.74 -2.14
C PHE A 108 11.30 13.62 -0.61
N SER A 109 12.33 14.15 0.04
CA SER A 109 12.48 14.12 1.51
C SER A 109 11.34 14.88 2.19
N GLN A 110 10.88 16.00 1.62
CA GLN A 110 9.72 16.75 2.11
C GLN A 110 8.41 15.97 1.96
N ALA A 111 8.22 15.27 0.83
CA ALA A 111 7.06 14.41 0.61
C ALA A 111 7.04 13.22 1.58
N VAL A 112 8.20 12.63 1.87
CA VAL A 112 8.32 11.58 2.90
C VAL A 112 8.05 12.15 4.28
N ALA A 113 8.65 13.27 4.65
CA ALA A 113 8.53 13.84 6.01
C ALA A 113 7.09 14.18 6.44
N ILE A 114 6.18 14.42 5.49
CA ILE A 114 4.76 14.67 5.79
C ILE A 114 3.90 13.39 5.81
N SER A 115 4.44 12.28 5.30
CA SER A 115 3.85 10.96 5.40
C SER A 115 4.41 10.33 6.66
N TRP A 116 3.61 10.23 7.73
CA TRP A 116 4.00 9.65 9.03
C TRP A 116 4.39 8.15 8.99
N TYR A 117 4.48 7.56 7.80
CA TYR A 117 4.72 6.15 7.55
C TYR A 117 6.17 5.90 7.14
N ILE A 118 6.67 4.72 7.49
CA ILE A 118 7.87 4.17 6.86
C ILE A 118 7.54 3.98 5.37
N ILE A 119 8.26 4.69 4.50
CA ILE A 119 8.09 4.54 3.05
C ILE A 119 9.15 3.59 2.51
N LEU A 120 8.69 2.46 1.94
CA LEU A 120 9.53 1.57 1.15
C LEU A 120 9.40 1.94 -0.33
N LEU A 121 10.46 2.52 -0.90
CA LEU A 121 10.54 2.78 -2.34
C LEU A 121 11.37 1.73 -3.06
N LEU A 122 10.74 1.14 -4.07
CA LEU A 122 11.37 0.30 -5.07
C LEU A 122 11.79 1.17 -6.27
N HIS A 123 13.09 1.44 -6.40
CA HIS A 123 13.64 2.00 -7.63
C HIS A 123 14.40 0.91 -8.39
N ILE A 124 13.82 0.43 -9.49
CA ILE A 124 14.44 -0.55 -10.38
C ILE A 124 14.91 0.20 -11.62
N THR A 125 16.23 0.36 -11.78
CA THR A 125 16.83 0.80 -13.06
C THR A 125 17.39 -0.42 -13.76
N SER A 126 17.25 -0.50 -15.09
CA SER A 126 17.62 -1.70 -15.87
C SER A 126 19.11 -2.05 -15.85
N THR A 127 19.95 -1.22 -15.22
CA THR A 127 21.41 -1.30 -15.22
C THR A 127 22.06 -1.33 -13.84
N GLU A 128 21.30 -1.18 -12.74
CA GLU A 128 21.85 -1.27 -11.37
C GLU A 128 21.05 -2.23 -10.50
N THR A 129 21.73 -2.77 -9.47
CA THR A 129 21.11 -3.54 -8.39
C THR A 129 19.93 -2.75 -7.79
N PRO A 130 18.78 -3.40 -7.53
CA PRO A 130 17.64 -2.76 -6.87
C PRO A 130 18.08 -2.07 -5.59
N ARG A 131 17.81 -0.76 -5.46
CA ARG A 131 18.07 -0.01 -4.23
C ARG A 131 16.76 0.13 -3.47
N PHE A 132 16.73 -0.42 -2.27
CA PHE A 132 15.64 -0.23 -1.32
C PHE A 132 15.96 0.99 -0.45
N TRP A 133 15.10 1.99 -0.48
CA TRP A 133 15.15 3.07 0.49
C TRP A 133 14.13 2.78 1.58
N LEU A 134 14.63 2.50 2.78
CA LEU A 134 13.83 2.49 4.00
C LEU A 134 14.06 3.85 4.67
N LEU A 135 13.11 4.77 4.55
CA LEU A 135 13.09 5.97 5.39
C LEU A 135 12.15 5.71 6.57
N ALA A 136 12.72 5.56 7.76
CA ALA A 136 12.01 5.70 9.01
C ALA A 136 12.19 7.15 9.49
N LEU A 137 11.09 7.84 9.81
CA LEU A 137 11.11 9.18 10.43
C LEU A 137 11.23 9.06 11.95
#